data_AF-Q5K2P0-F1
#
_entry.id   AF-Q5K2P0-F1
#
_cell.length_a   1.000
_cell.length_b   1.000
_cell.length_c   1.000
_cell.angle_alpha   90.00
_cell.angle_beta   90.00
_cell.angle_gamma   90.00
#
_symmetry.space_group_name_H-M   'P 1'
#
loop_
_entity.id
_entity.type
_entity.pdbx_description
1 polymer ?
#
loop_
_entity_poly.entity_id
_entity_poly.type
_entity_poly.pdbx_seq_one_letter_code
_entity_poly.pdbx_strand_id
1 'polypeptide(L)'
;GTGRDYSHYEKTIDDLKDKVVNATVENASIVLGIDNAKLAADDFRQKYENEQAIRLSVEADINGMRKILDDLTLARAELELNIEGVREELAYLKKNHAEEIDSVRSQIGGQVNVEVDAAPSVDLTAILEEMRAQYNTIVEKNKAEVEAWFKDKAADLNKEVSTGTELLQTHKTEVTELRRSLQGLEIELQSQLAMKASLENTLAETEGRYGAMLQNIQSSIHDIEENLAQLRAEIERQALDYHMLLDVKTRLEKEIIQYRVLLEGEEGRSHHSTTISSGPQTSVQFRTIVEEYKDGKKVSVKEETHGHL
;
A
#
# COMPACT_ATOMS: atom_id res chain seq x y z
N GLY A 1 -51.00 -21.68 58.79
CA GLY A 1 -49.67 -21.25 58.35
C GLY A 1 -49.04 -22.40 57.61
N THR A 2 -49.00 -22.30 56.28
CA THR A 2 -48.32 -23.25 55.40
C THR A 2 -47.92 -22.46 54.16
N GLY A 3 -46.76 -21.80 54.24
CA GLY A 3 -46.17 -21.13 53.09
C GLY A 3 -45.93 -22.15 51.99
N ARG A 4 -46.35 -21.85 50.76
CA ARG A 4 -46.09 -22.72 49.60
C ARG A 4 -44.57 -22.87 49.46
N ASP A 5 -44.08 -24.11 49.41
CA ASP A 5 -42.66 -24.40 49.23
C ASP A 5 -42.22 -24.07 47.80
N TYR A 6 -41.43 -23.02 47.64
CA TYR A 6 -40.88 -22.58 46.34
C TYR A 6 -39.46 -23.11 46.07
N SER A 7 -38.91 -23.94 46.96
CA SER A 7 -37.53 -24.45 46.89
C SER A 7 -37.18 -25.17 45.57
N HIS A 8 -38.15 -25.78 44.89
CA HIS A 8 -37.94 -26.39 43.58
C HIS A 8 -37.60 -25.34 42.50
N TYR A 9 -38.31 -24.21 42.50
CA TYR A 9 -38.06 -23.13 41.53
C TYR A 9 -36.69 -22.49 41.77
N GLU A 10 -36.28 -22.36 43.03
CA GLU A 10 -34.96 -21.84 43.41
C GLU A 10 -33.83 -22.71 42.86
N LYS A 11 -33.92 -24.04 43.00
CA LYS A 11 -32.95 -24.97 42.39
C LYS A 11 -32.88 -24.84 40.87
N THR A 12 -34.04 -24.75 40.19
CA THR A 12 -34.04 -24.56 38.73
C THR A 12 -33.47 -23.21 38.29
N ILE A 13 -33.67 -22.17 39.09
CA ILE A 13 -33.11 -20.84 38.84
C ILE A 13 -31.60 -20.86 39.02
N ASP A 14 -31.10 -21.51 40.06
CA ASP A 14 -29.66 -21.62 40.31
C ASP A 14 -28.96 -22.48 39.26
N ASP A 15 -29.55 -23.61 38.84
CA ASP A 15 -29.05 -24.40 37.70
C ASP A 15 -28.99 -23.57 36.39
N LEU A 16 -29.97 -22.68 36.17
CA LEU A 16 -29.98 -21.79 35.00
C LEU A 16 -28.92 -20.69 35.12
N LYS A 17 -28.71 -20.12 36.32
CA LYS A 17 -27.64 -19.15 36.57
C LYS A 17 -26.27 -19.78 36.32
N ASP A 18 -26.03 -20.99 36.82
CA ASP A 18 -24.78 -21.71 36.62
C ASP A 18 -24.53 -21.98 35.13
N LYS A 19 -25.56 -22.36 34.37
CA LYS A 19 -25.47 -22.50 32.91
C LYS A 19 -25.14 -21.18 32.21
N VAL A 20 -25.75 -20.07 32.63
CA VAL A 20 -25.46 -18.74 32.07
C VAL A 20 -24.03 -18.33 32.38
N VAL A 21 -23.55 -18.51 33.60
CA VAL A 21 -22.17 -18.20 33.99
C VAL A 21 -21.18 -19.04 33.19
N ASN A 22 -21.41 -20.36 33.11
CA ASN A 22 -20.55 -21.26 32.33
C ASN A 22 -20.51 -20.86 30.84
N ALA A 23 -21.67 -20.57 30.25
CA ALA A 23 -21.75 -20.10 28.86
C ALA A 23 -21.04 -18.76 28.66
N THR A 24 -21.09 -17.87 29.65
CA THR A 24 -20.40 -16.56 29.60
C THR A 24 -18.89 -16.74 29.66
N VAL A 25 -18.39 -17.63 30.53
CA VAL A 25 -16.96 -17.95 30.65
C VAL A 25 -16.46 -18.65 29.38
N GLU A 26 -17.24 -19.59 28.83
CA GLU A 26 -16.90 -20.27 27.58
C GLU A 26 -16.85 -19.28 26.41
N ASN A 27 -17.82 -18.38 26.30
CA ASN A 27 -17.84 -17.33 25.27
C ASN A 27 -16.63 -16.40 25.41
N ALA A 28 -16.29 -15.95 26.62
CA ALA A 28 -15.09 -15.15 26.86
C ALA A 28 -13.81 -15.89 26.45
N SER A 29 -13.71 -17.20 26.76
CA SER A 29 -12.57 -18.01 26.34
C SER A 29 -12.49 -18.17 24.82
N ILE A 30 -13.61 -18.30 24.12
CA ILE A 30 -13.65 -18.37 22.65
C ILE A 30 -13.22 -17.03 22.04
N VAL A 31 -13.72 -15.91 22.56
CA VAL A 31 -13.34 -14.56 22.10
C VAL A 31 -11.84 -14.33 22.26
N LEU A 32 -11.26 -14.69 23.40
CA LEU A 32 -9.81 -14.62 23.60
C LEU A 32 -9.03 -15.51 22.62
N GLY A 33 -9.55 -16.71 22.33
CA GLY A 33 -8.98 -17.60 21.33
C GLY A 33 -9.00 -16.99 19.92
N ILE A 34 -10.09 -16.32 19.55
CA ILE A 34 -10.23 -15.62 18.27
C ILE A 34 -9.25 -14.45 18.19
N ASP A 35 -9.15 -13.64 19.24
CA ASP A 35 -8.27 -12.47 19.25
C ASP A 35 -6.79 -12.88 19.20
N ASN A 36 -6.41 -13.93 19.94
CA ASN A 36 -5.06 -14.49 19.85
C ASN A 36 -4.76 -15.05 18.45
N ALA A 37 -5.70 -15.79 17.86
CA ALA A 37 -5.53 -16.31 16.49
C ALA A 37 -5.41 -15.19 15.45
N LYS A 38 -6.15 -14.08 15.60
CA LYS A 38 -6.03 -12.89 14.75
C LYS A 38 -4.68 -12.22 14.91
N LEU A 39 -4.23 -11.97 16.13
CA LEU A 39 -2.92 -11.38 16.40
C LEU A 39 -1.79 -12.25 15.83
N ALA A 40 -1.85 -13.56 16.00
CA ALA A 40 -0.88 -14.48 15.40
C ALA A 40 -0.91 -14.45 13.87
N ALA A 41 -2.09 -14.36 13.26
CA ALA A 41 -2.23 -14.25 11.81
C ALA A 41 -1.63 -12.95 11.28
N ASP A 42 -1.85 -11.81 11.95
CA ASP A 42 -1.26 -10.53 11.60
C ASP A 42 0.27 -10.52 11.77
N ASP A 43 0.79 -11.12 12.84
CA ASP A 43 2.23 -11.32 13.04
C ASP A 43 2.87 -12.14 11.91
N PHE A 44 2.23 -13.24 11.50
CA PHE A 44 2.72 -14.05 10.39
C PHE A 44 2.61 -13.32 9.05
N ARG A 45 1.56 -12.55 8.84
CA ARG A 45 1.40 -11.72 7.65
C ARG A 45 2.51 -10.68 7.55
N GLN A 46 2.81 -9.96 8.63
CA GLN A 46 3.90 -8.98 8.65
C GLN A 46 5.27 -9.64 8.41
N LYS A 47 5.52 -10.80 9.04
CA LYS A 47 6.75 -11.57 8.79
C LYS A 47 6.87 -12.02 7.34
N TYR A 48 5.78 -12.48 6.74
CA TYR A 48 5.74 -12.87 5.34
C TYR A 48 6.01 -11.69 4.40
N GLU A 49 5.37 -10.54 4.63
CA GLU A 49 5.59 -9.32 3.85
C GLU A 49 7.05 -8.87 3.92
N ASN A 50 7.65 -8.88 5.11
CA ASN A 50 9.06 -8.55 5.31
C ASN A 50 10.01 -9.53 4.61
N GLU A 51 9.79 -10.84 4.77
CA GLU A 51 10.61 -11.87 4.12
C GLU A 51 10.47 -11.81 2.59
N GLN A 52 9.26 -11.55 2.08
CA GLN A 52 9.02 -11.36 0.66
C GLN A 52 9.79 -10.15 0.12
N ALA A 53 9.81 -9.03 0.84
CA ALA A 53 10.57 -7.85 0.46
C ALA A 53 12.08 -8.13 0.42
N ILE A 54 12.62 -8.81 1.43
CA ILE A 54 14.04 -9.22 1.47
C ILE A 54 14.35 -10.16 0.30
N ARG A 55 13.49 -11.15 0.04
CA ARG A 55 13.67 -12.09 -1.08
C ARG A 55 13.72 -11.37 -2.42
N LEU A 56 12.82 -10.42 -2.67
CA LEU A 56 12.81 -9.64 -3.90
C LEU A 56 14.09 -8.79 -4.05
N SER A 57 14.59 -8.19 -2.96
CA SER A 57 15.86 -7.47 -2.97
C SER A 57 17.03 -8.38 -3.34
N VAL A 58 17.13 -9.55 -2.70
CA VAL A 58 18.19 -10.52 -2.98
C VAL A 58 18.09 -11.06 -4.41
N GLU A 59 16.89 -11.30 -4.92
CA GLU A 59 16.67 -11.73 -6.30
C GLU A 59 17.11 -10.66 -7.32
N ALA A 60 16.86 -9.38 -7.04
CA ALA A 60 17.37 -8.28 -7.83
C ALA A 60 18.92 -8.24 -7.83
N ASP A 61 19.54 -8.40 -6.66
CA ASP A 61 21.01 -8.44 -6.52
C ASP A 61 21.61 -9.62 -7.30
N ILE A 62 21.02 -10.82 -7.22
CA ILE A 62 21.45 -12.01 -7.98
C ILE A 62 21.38 -11.75 -9.48
N ASN A 63 20.29 -11.15 -9.96
CA ASN A 63 20.14 -10.82 -11.37
C ASN A 63 21.17 -9.76 -11.82
N GLY A 64 21.46 -8.77 -10.97
CA GLY A 64 22.53 -7.80 -11.19
C GLY A 64 23.91 -8.47 -11.27
N MET A 65 24.24 -9.37 -10.34
CA MET A 65 25.50 -10.12 -10.34
C MET A 65 25.64 -11.01 -11.58
N ARG A 66 24.55 -11.65 -12.05
CA ARG A 66 24.55 -12.43 -13.29
C ARG A 66 24.89 -11.55 -14.50
N LYS A 67 24.31 -10.36 -14.59
CA LYS A 67 24.63 -9.42 -15.67
C LYS A 67 26.11 -9.00 -15.65
N ILE A 68 26.64 -8.69 -14.46
CA ILE A 68 28.08 -8.35 -14.31
C ILE A 68 28.95 -9.53 -14.74
N LEU A 69 28.57 -10.77 -14.40
CA LEU A 69 29.29 -11.96 -14.83
C LEU A 69 29.27 -12.13 -16.36
N ASP A 70 28.13 -11.89 -17.00
CA ASP A 70 28.00 -11.94 -18.46
C ASP A 70 28.89 -10.86 -19.11
N ASP A 71 28.85 -9.62 -18.60
CA ASP A 71 29.68 -8.50 -19.09
C ASP A 71 31.19 -8.81 -18.93
N LEU A 72 31.60 -9.38 -17.79
CA LEU A 72 32.98 -9.82 -17.57
C LEU A 72 33.39 -10.97 -18.48
N THR A 73 32.45 -11.87 -18.79
CA THR A 73 32.70 -13.00 -19.69
C THR A 73 32.92 -12.50 -21.12
N LEU A 74 32.14 -11.52 -21.58
CA LEU A 74 32.34 -10.86 -22.88
C LEU A 74 33.68 -10.12 -22.92
N ALA A 75 33.97 -9.29 -21.92
CA ALA A 75 35.24 -8.57 -21.85
C ALA A 75 36.46 -9.51 -21.84
N ARG A 76 36.35 -10.65 -21.14
CA ARG A 76 37.38 -11.69 -21.17
C ARG A 76 37.55 -12.29 -22.57
N ALA A 77 36.46 -12.62 -23.27
CA ALA A 77 36.51 -13.16 -24.63
C ALA A 77 37.13 -12.16 -25.62
N GLU A 78 36.79 -10.87 -25.51
CA GLU A 78 37.40 -9.80 -26.30
C GLU A 78 38.91 -9.70 -26.05
N LEU A 79 39.34 -9.75 -24.79
CA LEU A 79 40.76 -9.75 -24.43
C LEU A 79 41.49 -11.00 -24.94
N GLU A 80 40.86 -12.18 -24.87
CA GLU A 80 41.40 -13.43 -25.42
C GLU A 80 41.59 -13.33 -26.94
N LEU A 81 40.62 -12.76 -27.67
CA LEU A 81 40.74 -12.51 -29.11
C LEU A 81 41.85 -11.51 -29.43
N ASN A 82 41.96 -10.42 -28.67
CA ASN A 82 43.05 -9.44 -28.86
C ASN A 82 44.43 -10.06 -28.61
N ILE A 83 44.56 -10.91 -27.60
CA ILE A 83 45.81 -11.63 -27.32
C ILE A 83 46.17 -12.55 -28.50
N GLU A 84 45.20 -13.27 -29.05
CA GLU A 84 45.44 -14.17 -30.17
C GLU A 84 45.79 -13.39 -31.44
N GLY A 85 45.08 -12.29 -31.74
CA GLY A 85 45.39 -11.42 -32.87
C GLY A 85 46.82 -10.87 -32.80
N VAL A 86 47.27 -10.36 -31.64
CA VAL A 86 48.64 -9.88 -31.46
C VAL A 86 49.67 -11.01 -31.60
N ARG A 87 49.33 -12.24 -31.19
CA ARG A 87 50.21 -13.41 -31.39
C ARG A 87 50.35 -13.78 -32.87
N GLU A 88 49.25 -13.75 -33.61
CA GLU A 88 49.24 -13.99 -35.06
C GLU A 88 50.05 -12.92 -35.80
N GLU A 89 49.86 -11.64 -35.48
CA GLU A 89 50.65 -10.54 -36.03
C GLU A 89 52.15 -10.73 -35.78
N LEU A 90 52.53 -11.09 -34.55
CA LEU A 90 53.93 -11.34 -34.19
C LEU A 90 54.50 -12.53 -34.97
N ALA A 91 53.74 -13.61 -35.12
CA ALA A 91 54.14 -14.78 -35.91
C ALA A 91 54.29 -14.42 -37.39
N TYR A 92 53.37 -13.63 -37.95
CA TYR A 92 53.43 -13.13 -39.32
C TYR A 92 54.67 -12.28 -39.56
N LEU A 93 54.94 -11.32 -38.66
CA LEU A 93 56.10 -10.42 -38.76
C LEU A 93 57.42 -11.19 -38.71
N LYS A 94 57.52 -12.20 -37.83
CA LYS A 94 58.70 -13.08 -37.73
C LYS A 94 58.92 -13.89 -39.01
N LYS A 95 57.84 -14.44 -39.58
CA LYS A 95 57.91 -15.21 -40.82
C LYS A 95 58.35 -14.32 -41.99
N ASN A 96 57.72 -13.15 -42.14
CA ASN A 96 58.06 -12.21 -43.21
C ASN A 96 59.53 -11.75 -43.11
N HIS A 97 60.00 -11.44 -41.88
CA HIS A 97 61.39 -11.09 -41.67
C HIS A 97 62.37 -12.22 -42.03
N ALA A 98 62.03 -13.48 -41.73
CA ALA A 98 62.84 -14.62 -42.14
C ALA A 98 62.91 -14.77 -43.67
N GLU A 99 61.79 -14.60 -44.36
CA GLU A 99 61.71 -14.64 -45.83
C GLU A 99 62.50 -13.48 -46.48
N GLU A 100 62.42 -12.27 -45.92
CA GLU A 100 63.22 -11.12 -46.37
C GLU A 100 64.73 -11.35 -46.19
N ILE A 101 65.15 -11.90 -45.05
CA ILE A 101 66.56 -12.25 -44.82
C ILE A 101 67.04 -13.29 -45.84
N ASP A 102 66.26 -14.33 -46.10
CA ASP A 102 66.60 -15.36 -47.08
C ASP A 102 66.67 -14.81 -48.51
N SER A 103 65.75 -13.91 -48.87
CA SER A 103 65.76 -13.19 -50.16
C SER A 103 67.01 -12.32 -50.32
N VAL A 104 67.35 -11.51 -49.32
CA VAL A 104 68.56 -10.66 -49.34
C VAL A 104 69.82 -11.52 -49.39
N ARG A 105 69.85 -12.65 -48.66
CA ARG A 105 70.97 -13.60 -48.71
C ARG A 105 71.12 -14.26 -50.08
N SER A 106 70.01 -14.53 -50.77
CA SER A 106 70.00 -15.02 -52.15
C SER A 106 70.52 -13.98 -53.14
N GLN A 107 70.13 -12.70 -52.98
CA GLN A 107 70.61 -11.60 -53.83
C GLN A 107 72.10 -11.29 -53.65
N ILE A 108 72.66 -11.46 -52.44
CA ILE A 108 74.09 -11.24 -52.18
C ILE A 108 74.98 -12.33 -52.84
N GLY A 109 74.40 -13.45 -53.32
CA GLY A 109 75.14 -14.52 -54.02
C GLY A 109 75.42 -14.27 -55.51
N GLY A 110 74.91 -13.19 -56.09
CA GLY A 110 75.03 -12.89 -57.52
C GLY A 110 76.07 -11.82 -57.84
N GLN A 111 77.37 -12.15 -57.78
CA GLN A 111 78.40 -11.29 -58.38
C GLN A 111 78.39 -11.51 -59.91
N VAL A 112 77.57 -10.74 -60.61
CA VAL A 112 77.41 -10.84 -62.07
C VAL A 112 78.51 -10.01 -62.74
N ASN A 113 79.53 -10.67 -63.27
CA ASN A 113 80.51 -10.09 -64.19
C ASN A 113 79.96 -10.19 -65.62
N VAL A 114 79.64 -9.05 -66.24
CA VAL A 114 79.15 -8.98 -67.63
C VAL A 114 80.21 -8.27 -68.48
N GLU A 115 80.93 -9.05 -69.29
CA GLU A 115 81.77 -8.53 -70.38
C GLU A 115 80.89 -8.39 -71.63
N VAL A 116 80.73 -7.15 -72.13
CA VAL A 116 79.98 -6.86 -73.36
C VAL A 116 80.94 -6.26 -74.39
N ASP A 117 81.15 -7.01 -75.48
CA ASP A 117 81.89 -6.61 -76.67
C ASP A 117 81.06 -5.60 -77.49
N ALA A 118 81.65 -4.43 -77.77
CA ALA A 118 80.96 -3.27 -78.34
C ALA A 118 81.32 -3.08 -79.83
N ALA A 119 80.31 -3.22 -80.69
CA ALA A 119 80.35 -2.84 -82.10
C ALA A 119 79.64 -1.47 -82.32
N PRO A 120 79.75 -0.85 -83.52
CA PRO A 120 80.22 0.51 -83.75
C PRO A 120 79.24 1.62 -83.34
N SER A 121 79.81 2.76 -82.97
CA SER A 121 79.17 3.97 -82.42
C SER A 121 77.92 4.42 -83.16
N VAL A 122 76.76 4.03 -82.63
CA VAL A 122 75.55 4.86 -82.63
C VAL A 122 75.76 5.94 -81.57
N ASP A 123 75.21 7.14 -81.75
CA ASP A 123 75.28 8.24 -80.78
C ASP A 123 74.61 7.85 -79.45
N LEU A 124 75.36 7.15 -78.61
CA LEU A 124 74.91 6.62 -77.32
C LEU A 124 74.38 7.74 -76.42
N THR A 125 74.95 8.93 -76.56
CA THR A 125 74.55 10.13 -75.82
C THR A 125 73.09 10.49 -76.10
N ALA A 126 72.67 10.49 -77.37
CA ALA A 126 71.27 10.77 -77.72
C ALA A 126 70.29 9.70 -77.22
N ILE A 127 70.62 8.42 -77.36
CA ILE A 127 69.77 7.30 -76.90
C ILE A 127 69.70 7.23 -75.38
N LEU A 128 70.81 7.49 -74.68
CA LEU A 128 70.84 7.57 -73.22
C LEU A 128 70.02 8.76 -72.71
N GLU A 129 70.09 9.91 -73.37
CA GLU A 129 69.28 11.08 -73.01
C GLU A 129 67.78 10.82 -73.24
N GLU A 130 67.41 10.15 -74.34
CA GLU A 130 66.03 9.76 -74.62
C GLU A 130 65.50 8.70 -73.65
N MET A 131 66.30 7.67 -73.31
CA MET A 131 65.93 6.72 -72.26
C MET A 131 65.77 7.41 -70.90
N ARG A 132 66.63 8.38 -70.57
CA ARG A 132 66.54 9.15 -69.33
C ARG A 132 65.29 10.01 -69.30
N ALA A 133 64.91 10.62 -70.41
CA ALA A 133 63.68 11.39 -70.56
C ALA A 133 62.43 10.50 -70.41
N GLN A 134 62.41 9.32 -71.02
CA GLN A 134 61.32 8.35 -70.85
C GLN A 134 61.21 7.87 -69.40
N TYR A 135 62.34 7.58 -68.74
CA TYR A 135 62.35 7.16 -67.34
C TYR A 135 61.87 8.27 -66.41
N ASN A 136 62.31 9.51 -66.63
CA ASN A 136 61.83 10.66 -65.87
C ASN A 136 60.31 10.85 -66.04
N THR A 137 59.79 10.68 -67.24
CA THR A 137 58.35 10.78 -67.52
C THR A 137 57.55 9.70 -66.78
N ILE A 138 58.05 8.45 -66.75
CA ILE A 138 57.43 7.34 -66.01
C ILE A 138 57.49 7.59 -64.51
N VAL A 139 58.61 8.10 -63.99
CA VAL A 139 58.78 8.42 -62.57
C VAL A 139 57.86 9.57 -62.16
N GLU A 140 57.74 10.63 -62.95
CA GLU A 140 56.80 11.72 -62.69
C GLU A 140 55.35 11.24 -62.74
N LYS A 141 55.00 10.41 -63.73
CA LYS A 141 53.65 9.84 -63.83
C LYS A 141 53.32 8.94 -62.64
N ASN A 142 54.22 8.03 -62.27
CA ASN A 142 54.04 7.17 -61.09
C ASN A 142 53.93 7.99 -59.80
N LYS A 143 54.74 9.04 -59.65
CA LYS A 143 54.67 9.94 -58.49
C LYS A 143 53.31 10.64 -58.42
N ALA A 144 52.83 11.17 -59.55
CA ALA A 144 51.53 11.82 -59.62
C ALA A 144 50.37 10.86 -59.33
N GLU A 145 50.43 9.62 -59.85
CA GLU A 145 49.43 8.58 -59.58
C GLU A 145 49.41 8.17 -58.11
N VAL A 146 50.58 8.00 -57.49
CA VAL A 146 50.71 7.68 -56.07
C VAL A 146 50.19 8.83 -55.20
N GLU A 147 50.54 10.08 -55.52
CA GLU A 147 50.02 11.26 -54.81
C GLU A 147 48.50 11.39 -54.96
N ALA A 148 47.95 11.13 -56.15
CA ALA A 148 46.51 11.13 -56.39
C ALA A 148 45.81 10.02 -55.58
N TRP A 149 46.34 8.80 -55.58
CA TRP A 149 45.82 7.68 -54.81
C TRP A 149 45.86 7.96 -53.30
N PHE A 150 46.96 8.52 -52.78
CA PHE A 150 47.05 8.92 -51.38
C PHE A 150 46.05 10.02 -51.01
N LYS A 151 45.86 11.02 -51.87
CA LYS A 151 44.86 12.06 -51.66
C LYS A 151 43.44 11.49 -51.63
N ASP A 152 43.13 10.58 -52.54
CA ASP A 152 41.82 9.94 -52.61
C ASP A 152 41.56 9.09 -51.35
N LYS A 153 42.55 8.28 -50.93
CA LYS A 153 42.43 7.47 -49.72
C LYS A 153 42.37 8.30 -48.43
N ALA A 154 43.10 9.41 -48.38
CA ALA A 154 43.02 10.36 -47.27
C ALA A 154 41.67 11.08 -47.24
N ALA A 155 41.08 11.40 -48.40
CA ALA A 155 39.76 11.99 -48.49
C ALA A 155 38.66 11.02 -48.03
N ASP A 156 38.74 9.75 -48.41
CA ASP A 156 37.83 8.70 -47.95
C ASP A 156 37.90 8.53 -46.43
N LEU A 157 39.10 8.42 -45.87
CA LEU A 157 39.29 8.29 -44.43
C LEU A 157 38.75 9.53 -43.69
N ASN A 158 39.01 10.72 -44.21
CA ASN A 158 38.51 11.96 -43.61
C ASN A 158 36.98 12.04 -43.66
N LYS A 159 36.35 11.53 -44.73
CA LYS A 159 34.89 11.42 -44.84
C LYS A 159 34.34 10.44 -43.82
N GLU A 160 34.94 9.27 -43.67
CA GLU A 160 34.53 8.26 -42.69
C GLU A 160 34.65 8.81 -41.25
N VAL A 161 35.77 9.46 -40.93
CA VAL A 161 35.97 10.13 -39.64
C VAL A 161 34.92 11.22 -39.42
N SER A 162 34.61 12.06 -40.43
CA SER A 162 33.56 13.07 -40.31
C SER A 162 32.20 12.44 -39.99
N THR A 163 31.81 11.41 -40.75
CA THR A 163 30.53 10.71 -40.53
C THR A 163 30.48 10.01 -39.16
N GLY A 164 31.59 9.40 -38.73
CA GLY A 164 31.71 8.77 -37.42
C GLY A 164 31.63 9.80 -36.28
N THR A 165 32.22 10.98 -36.45
CA THR A 165 32.10 12.05 -35.45
C THR A 165 30.69 12.62 -35.37
N GLU A 166 29.99 12.78 -36.50
CA GLU A 166 28.58 13.20 -36.53
C GLU A 166 27.68 12.18 -35.82
N LEU A 167 27.80 10.89 -36.15
CA LEU A 167 27.07 9.79 -35.49
C LEU A 167 27.35 9.75 -33.98
N LEU A 168 28.61 9.94 -33.58
CA LEU A 168 28.98 9.98 -32.18
C LEU A 168 28.32 11.18 -31.46
N GLN A 169 28.26 12.34 -32.11
CA GLN A 169 27.56 13.50 -31.54
C GLN A 169 26.05 13.25 -31.44
N THR A 170 25.41 12.66 -32.45
CA THR A 170 23.97 12.37 -32.40
C THR A 170 23.64 11.39 -31.27
N HIS A 171 24.39 10.29 -31.15
CA HIS A 171 24.20 9.35 -30.04
C HIS A 171 24.47 9.98 -28.68
N LYS A 172 25.48 10.85 -28.58
CA LYS A 172 25.75 11.59 -27.35
C LYS A 172 24.55 12.47 -26.97
N THR A 173 23.95 13.18 -27.93
CA THR A 173 22.77 14.01 -27.67
C THR A 173 21.56 13.16 -27.26
N GLU A 174 21.31 12.04 -27.95
CA GLU A 174 20.24 11.11 -27.63
C GLU A 174 20.38 10.54 -26.20
N VAL A 175 21.59 10.14 -25.80
CA VAL A 175 21.89 9.69 -24.44
C VAL A 175 21.62 10.80 -23.41
N THR A 176 21.97 12.06 -23.71
CA THR A 176 21.68 13.18 -22.80
C THR A 176 20.19 13.49 -22.68
N GLU A 177 19.43 13.35 -23.78
CA GLU A 177 17.98 13.54 -23.77
C GLU A 177 17.27 12.42 -23.01
N LEU A 178 17.66 11.16 -23.23
CA LEU A 178 17.15 10.01 -22.49
C LEU A 178 17.44 10.15 -20.99
N ARG A 179 18.64 10.59 -20.61
CA ARG A 179 18.95 10.88 -19.20
C ARG A 179 18.08 11.99 -18.61
N ARG A 180 17.85 13.07 -19.35
CA ARG A 180 16.96 14.16 -18.90
C ARG A 180 15.51 13.67 -18.77
N SER A 181 15.03 12.86 -19.71
CA SER A 181 13.71 12.24 -19.66
C SER A 181 13.57 11.34 -18.43
N LEU A 182 14.54 10.46 -18.18
CA LEU A 182 14.57 9.58 -17.02
C LEU A 182 14.50 10.37 -15.71
N GLN A 183 15.32 11.42 -15.57
CA GLN A 183 15.27 12.30 -14.39
C GLN A 183 13.91 12.98 -14.23
N GLY A 184 13.29 13.41 -15.33
CA GLY A 184 11.95 13.98 -15.32
C GLY A 184 10.89 12.99 -14.85
N LEU A 185 10.91 11.75 -15.36
CA LEU A 185 10.01 10.68 -14.92
C LEU A 185 10.25 10.30 -13.45
N GLU A 186 11.50 10.31 -12.98
CA GLU A 186 11.83 10.00 -11.59
C GLU A 186 11.30 11.08 -10.64
N ILE A 187 11.41 12.36 -11.00
CA ILE A 187 10.82 13.47 -10.24
C ILE A 187 9.30 13.35 -10.21
N GLU A 188 8.67 13.04 -11.35
CA GLU A 188 7.22 12.82 -11.41
C GLU A 188 6.79 11.63 -10.54
N LEU A 189 7.55 10.54 -10.55
CA LEU A 189 7.28 9.41 -9.66
C LEU A 189 7.35 9.83 -8.19
N GLN A 190 8.38 10.58 -7.79
CA GLN A 190 8.50 11.08 -6.42
C GLN A 190 7.37 12.06 -6.05
N SER A 191 6.94 12.92 -6.98
CA SER A 191 5.83 13.86 -6.76
C SER A 191 4.51 13.10 -6.55
N GLN A 192 4.25 12.06 -7.35
CA GLN A 192 3.06 11.22 -7.24
C GLN A 192 3.06 10.41 -5.94
N LEU A 193 4.21 9.89 -5.51
CA LEU A 193 4.34 9.21 -4.22
C LEU A 193 4.06 10.16 -3.05
N ALA A 194 4.58 11.38 -3.09
CA ALA A 194 4.30 12.41 -2.08
C ALA A 194 2.81 12.79 -2.08
N MET A 195 2.19 12.94 -3.26
CA MET A 195 0.76 13.21 -3.38
C MET A 195 -0.07 12.06 -2.79
N LYS A 196 0.25 10.81 -3.14
CA LYS A 196 -0.41 9.62 -2.57
C LYS A 196 -0.32 9.62 -1.04
N ALA A 197 0.87 9.81 -0.47
CA ALA A 197 1.06 9.83 0.97
C ALA A 197 0.25 10.95 1.65
N SER A 198 0.17 12.13 1.02
CA SER A 198 -0.66 13.24 1.53
C SER A 198 -2.15 12.89 1.52
N LEU A 199 -2.64 12.22 0.47
CA LEU A 199 -4.03 11.79 0.35
C LEU A 199 -4.37 10.72 1.39
N GLU A 200 -3.51 9.72 1.55
CA GLU A 200 -3.66 8.67 2.58
C GLU A 200 -3.70 9.27 3.99
N ASN A 201 -2.85 10.27 4.27
CA ASN A 201 -2.87 10.96 5.56
C ASN A 201 -4.16 11.76 5.76
N THR A 202 -4.64 12.49 4.74
CA THR A 202 -5.93 13.19 4.83
C THR A 202 -7.10 12.23 5.01
N LEU A 203 -7.07 11.06 4.36
CA LEU A 203 -8.08 10.04 4.53
C LEU A 203 -8.09 9.54 5.99
N ALA A 204 -6.94 9.14 6.52
CA ALA A 204 -6.80 8.70 7.90
C ALA A 204 -7.25 9.76 8.92
N GLU A 205 -6.91 11.03 8.69
CA GLU A 205 -7.35 12.15 9.53
C GLU A 205 -8.88 12.30 9.49
N THR A 206 -9.49 12.23 8.31
CA THR A 206 -10.95 12.33 8.17
C THR A 206 -11.66 11.15 8.82
N GLU A 207 -11.18 9.92 8.61
CA GLU A 207 -11.70 8.72 9.24
C GLU A 207 -11.60 8.80 10.77
N GLY A 208 -10.45 9.23 11.30
CA GLY A 208 -10.25 9.45 12.73
C GLY A 208 -11.21 10.49 13.29
N ARG A 209 -11.40 11.62 12.59
CA ARG A 209 -12.34 12.67 12.98
C ARG A 209 -13.79 12.18 12.99
N TYR A 210 -14.22 11.46 11.97
CA TYR A 210 -15.59 10.91 11.91
C TYR A 210 -15.79 9.79 12.93
N GLY A 211 -14.77 8.96 13.18
CA GLY A 211 -14.79 7.95 14.25
C GLY A 211 -14.97 8.59 15.63
N ALA A 212 -14.24 9.66 15.92
CA ALA A 212 -14.42 10.43 17.17
C ALA A 212 -15.81 11.07 17.27
N MET A 213 -16.33 11.63 16.17
CA MET A 213 -17.70 12.18 16.15
C MET A 213 -18.75 11.10 16.43
N LEU A 214 -18.58 9.91 15.85
CA LEU A 214 -19.47 8.78 16.08
C LEU A 214 -19.41 8.30 17.54
N GLN A 215 -18.22 8.21 18.13
CA GLN A 215 -18.04 7.88 19.55
C GLN A 215 -18.72 8.90 20.47
N ASN A 216 -18.60 10.18 20.18
CA ASN A 216 -19.29 11.23 20.95
C ASN A 216 -20.81 11.10 20.88
N ILE A 217 -21.37 10.83 19.69
CA ILE A 217 -22.80 10.60 19.52
C ILE A 217 -23.22 9.34 20.27
N GLN A 218 -22.45 8.25 20.16
CA GLN A 218 -22.74 7.00 20.87
C GLN A 218 -22.73 7.18 22.40
N SER A 219 -21.79 7.97 22.93
CA SER A 219 -21.76 8.34 24.36
C SER A 219 -23.01 9.11 24.74
N SER A 220 -23.42 10.10 23.95
CA SER A 220 -24.62 10.88 24.23
C SER A 220 -25.90 10.02 24.19
N ILE A 221 -25.96 9.04 23.28
CA ILE A 221 -27.07 8.08 23.23
C ILE A 221 -27.08 7.25 24.51
N HIS A 222 -25.92 6.72 24.92
CA HIS A 222 -25.78 5.93 26.14
C HIS A 222 -26.23 6.70 27.39
N ASP A 223 -25.80 7.95 27.53
CA ASP A 223 -26.19 8.81 28.65
C ASP A 223 -27.71 9.02 28.69
N ILE A 224 -28.35 9.21 27.52
CA ILE A 224 -29.80 9.39 27.42
C ILE A 224 -30.54 8.08 27.76
N GLU A 225 -30.06 6.94 27.25
CA GLU A 225 -30.62 5.63 27.56
C GLU A 225 -30.53 5.31 29.05
N GLU A 226 -29.42 5.64 29.69
CA GLU A 226 -29.24 5.48 31.14
C GLU A 226 -30.23 6.38 31.91
N ASN A 227 -30.32 7.66 31.57
CA ASN A 227 -31.27 8.58 32.20
C ASN A 227 -32.72 8.08 32.04
N LEU A 228 -33.07 7.52 30.88
CA LEU A 228 -34.41 6.97 30.63
C LEU A 228 -34.66 5.73 31.49
N ALA A 229 -33.68 4.83 31.62
CA ALA A 229 -33.75 3.67 32.49
C ALA A 229 -33.92 4.07 33.97
N GLN A 230 -33.16 5.06 34.44
CA GLN A 230 -33.27 5.60 35.78
C GLN A 230 -34.65 6.21 36.03
N LEU A 231 -35.18 7.01 35.10
CA LEU A 231 -36.51 7.61 35.23
C LEU A 231 -37.61 6.55 35.28
N ARG A 232 -37.51 5.48 34.48
CA ARG A 232 -38.46 4.35 34.53
C ARG A 232 -38.44 3.67 35.89
N ALA A 233 -37.25 3.38 36.43
CA ALA A 233 -37.11 2.78 37.76
C ALA A 233 -37.69 3.69 38.86
N GLU A 234 -37.47 5.01 38.75
CA GLU A 234 -38.03 5.98 39.70
C GLU A 234 -39.57 6.04 39.61
N ILE A 235 -40.14 6.01 38.41
CA ILE A 235 -41.61 5.95 38.22
C ILE A 235 -42.19 4.68 38.82
N GLU A 236 -41.56 3.52 38.58
CA GLU A 236 -41.99 2.24 39.15
C GLU A 236 -41.93 2.27 40.69
N ARG A 237 -40.88 2.86 41.26
CA ARG A 237 -40.77 3.07 42.71
C ARG A 237 -41.89 3.96 43.23
N GLN A 238 -42.11 5.11 42.60
CA GLN A 238 -43.17 6.03 43.01
C GLN A 238 -44.55 5.38 42.93
N ALA A 239 -44.83 4.59 41.90
CA ALA A 239 -46.09 3.85 41.78
C ALA A 239 -46.31 2.89 42.96
N LEU A 240 -45.25 2.19 43.40
CA LEU A 240 -45.31 1.31 44.56
C LEU A 240 -45.56 2.09 45.87
N ASP A 241 -44.87 3.22 46.07
CA ASP A 241 -45.08 4.10 47.23
C ASP A 241 -46.51 4.66 47.26
N TYR A 242 -47.04 5.08 46.10
CA TYR A 242 -48.43 5.53 45.97
C TYR A 242 -49.43 4.42 46.31
N HIS A 243 -49.20 3.19 45.85
CA HIS A 243 -50.05 2.04 46.20
C HIS A 243 -50.03 1.77 47.71
N MET A 244 -48.86 1.79 48.34
CA MET A 244 -48.75 1.62 49.80
C MET A 244 -49.49 2.73 50.56
N LEU A 245 -49.37 3.98 50.13
CA LEU A 245 -50.07 5.10 50.76
C LEU A 245 -51.58 4.98 50.59
N LEU A 246 -52.05 4.55 49.42
CA LEU A 246 -53.47 4.28 49.17
C LEU A 246 -54.00 3.18 50.08
N ASP A 247 -53.25 2.09 50.27
CA ASP A 247 -53.62 1.01 51.20
C ASP A 247 -53.73 1.50 52.64
N VAL A 248 -52.77 2.31 53.11
CA VAL A 248 -52.84 2.94 54.44
C VAL A 248 -54.06 3.86 54.56
N LYS A 249 -54.29 4.70 53.54
CA LYS A 249 -55.44 5.62 53.50
C LYS A 249 -56.76 4.85 53.57
N THR A 250 -56.92 3.80 52.77
CA THR A 250 -58.16 3.00 52.77
C THR A 250 -58.37 2.26 54.10
N ARG A 251 -57.28 1.83 54.78
CA ARG A 251 -57.36 1.28 56.14
C ARG A 251 -57.79 2.33 57.16
N LEU A 252 -57.18 3.51 57.15
CA LEU A 252 -57.54 4.61 58.05
C LEU A 252 -59.00 5.05 57.84
N GLU A 253 -59.48 5.08 56.60
CA GLU A 253 -60.90 5.38 56.33
C GLU A 253 -61.85 4.36 56.95
N LYS A 254 -61.51 3.06 56.90
CA LYS A 254 -62.27 2.01 57.58
C LYS A 254 -62.26 2.20 59.09
N GLU A 255 -61.11 2.53 59.68
CA GLU A 255 -60.97 2.82 61.11
C GLU A 255 -61.80 4.04 61.51
N ILE A 256 -61.81 5.12 60.73
CA ILE A 256 -62.66 6.31 60.95
C ILE A 256 -64.14 5.95 60.89
N ILE A 257 -64.57 5.14 59.91
CA ILE A 257 -65.96 4.68 59.82
C ILE A 257 -66.32 3.89 61.09
N GLN A 258 -65.45 2.99 61.53
CA GLN A 258 -65.66 2.22 62.76
C GLN A 258 -65.71 3.11 64.00
N TYR A 259 -64.83 4.11 64.12
CA TYR A 259 -64.86 5.08 65.21
C TYR A 259 -66.14 5.92 65.21
N ARG A 260 -66.65 6.33 64.04
CA ARG A 260 -67.94 7.02 63.92
C ARG A 260 -69.10 6.14 64.41
N VAL A 261 -69.12 4.86 64.02
CA VAL A 261 -70.12 3.90 64.50
C VAL A 261 -70.05 3.71 66.02
N LEU A 262 -68.85 3.68 66.60
CA LEU A 262 -68.68 3.56 68.05
C LEU A 262 -69.12 4.83 68.80
N LEU A 263 -68.81 6.03 68.29
CA LEU A 263 -69.27 7.29 68.85
C LEU A 263 -70.80 7.44 68.75
N GLU A 264 -71.39 7.09 67.61
CA GLU A 264 -72.85 7.05 67.42
C GLU A 264 -73.52 5.96 68.27
N GLY A 265 -72.79 4.89 68.60
CA GLY A 265 -73.22 3.84 69.52
C GLY A 265 -73.16 4.24 71.00
N GLU A 266 -72.33 5.21 71.37
CA GLU A 266 -72.25 5.74 72.74
C GLU A 266 -73.24 6.89 72.98
N GLU A 267 -73.62 7.64 71.94
CA GLU A 267 -74.69 8.67 71.98
C GLU A 267 -76.06 8.13 71.52
N GLY A 268 -76.36 6.87 71.86
CA GLY A 268 -77.50 6.11 71.36
C GLY A 268 -78.53 5.67 72.41
N ARG A 269 -78.66 6.37 73.54
CA ARG A 269 -79.96 6.44 74.25
C ARG A 269 -80.59 7.80 73.96
N SER A 270 -81.64 7.76 73.13
CA SER A 270 -82.65 8.80 72.90
C SER A 270 -82.54 9.54 71.56
N HIS A 271 -83.33 9.04 70.60
CA HIS A 271 -84.11 9.80 69.61
C HIS A 271 -83.41 10.91 68.81
N HIS A 272 -83.11 10.67 67.53
CA HIS A 272 -83.72 11.47 66.45
C HIS A 272 -83.59 10.80 65.07
N SER A 273 -84.72 10.74 64.36
CA SER A 273 -84.78 10.65 62.90
C SER A 273 -84.12 11.89 62.29
N THR A 274 -83.26 11.76 61.28
CA THR A 274 -83.09 12.74 60.17
C THR A 274 -82.13 12.21 59.10
N THR A 275 -82.68 12.02 57.89
CA THR A 275 -82.11 12.09 56.53
C THR A 275 -80.65 11.68 56.23
N ILE A 276 -80.58 10.67 55.35
CA ILE A 276 -79.77 10.60 54.11
C ILE A 276 -78.80 11.78 53.87
N SER A 277 -77.51 11.48 53.92
CA SER A 277 -76.53 12.06 53.00
C SER A 277 -75.49 10.99 52.70
N SER A 278 -75.65 10.33 51.56
CA SER A 278 -74.56 9.64 50.89
C SER A 278 -73.46 10.67 50.66
N GLY A 279 -72.40 10.61 51.48
CA GLY A 279 -71.18 11.36 51.23
C GLY A 279 -70.68 11.05 49.81
N PRO A 280 -70.03 12.01 49.14
CA PRO A 280 -69.65 11.83 47.74
C PRO A 280 -68.75 10.60 47.63
N GLN A 281 -69.20 9.56 46.92
CA GLN A 281 -68.30 8.54 46.42
C GLN A 281 -67.39 9.23 45.41
N THR A 282 -66.18 9.62 45.84
CA THR A 282 -65.18 10.16 44.93
C THR A 282 -64.69 9.02 44.05
N SER A 283 -65.32 8.84 42.87
CA SER A 283 -64.80 7.94 41.84
C SER A 283 -63.55 8.56 41.25
N VAL A 284 -62.38 8.00 41.56
CA VAL A 284 -61.13 8.43 40.93
C VAL A 284 -61.02 7.72 39.58
N GLN A 285 -61.13 8.50 38.49
CA GLN A 285 -60.91 8.02 37.14
C GLN A 285 -59.44 8.21 36.78
N PHE A 286 -58.76 7.13 36.37
CA PHE A 286 -57.41 7.20 35.84
C PHE A 286 -57.48 7.42 34.32
N ARG A 287 -56.87 8.51 33.86
CA ARG A 287 -56.73 8.84 32.44
C ARG A 287 -55.28 8.63 32.03
N THR A 288 -55.04 7.62 31.19
CA THR A 288 -53.73 7.39 30.58
C THR A 288 -53.71 8.08 29.23
N ILE A 289 -52.78 9.03 29.05
CA ILE A 289 -52.57 9.73 27.78
C ILE A 289 -51.25 9.25 27.20
N VAL A 290 -51.31 8.56 26.06
CA VAL A 290 -50.12 8.13 25.32
C VAL A 290 -49.92 9.08 24.15
N GLU A 291 -48.78 9.78 24.14
CA GLU A 291 -48.39 10.71 23.09
C GLU A 291 -47.22 10.14 22.29
N GLU A 292 -47.39 10.04 20.97
CA GLU A 292 -46.36 9.51 20.07
C GLU A 292 -45.70 10.66 19.29
N TYR A 293 -44.36 10.73 19.36
CA TYR A 293 -43.55 11.75 18.69
C TYR A 293 -42.65 11.10 17.64
N LYS A 294 -42.64 11.64 16.42
CA LYS A 294 -41.61 11.38 15.40
C LYS A 294 -40.97 12.70 15.00
N ASP A 295 -39.64 12.71 14.93
CA ASP A 295 -38.82 13.89 14.57
C ASP A 295 -39.19 15.17 15.34
N GLY A 296 -39.49 15.03 16.64
CA GLY A 296 -39.83 16.16 17.52
C GLY A 296 -41.22 16.78 17.30
N LYS A 297 -42.07 16.21 16.42
CA LYS A 297 -43.47 16.62 16.25
C LYS A 297 -44.43 15.55 16.75
N LYS A 298 -45.48 15.99 17.46
CA LYS A 298 -46.55 15.15 17.99
C LYS A 298 -47.41 14.60 16.84
N VAL A 299 -47.44 13.28 16.67
CA VAL A 299 -48.09 12.63 15.52
C VAL A 299 -49.42 11.98 15.89
N SER A 300 -49.58 11.54 17.15
CA SER A 300 -50.80 10.88 17.60
C SER A 300 -51.02 11.05 19.11
N VAL A 301 -52.28 11.20 19.51
CA VAL A 301 -52.74 11.17 20.90
C VAL A 301 -53.82 10.10 20.99
N LYS A 302 -53.60 9.10 21.85
CA LYS A 302 -54.64 8.16 22.25
C LYS A 302 -54.96 8.38 23.71
N GLU A 303 -56.24 8.66 23.98
CA GLU A 303 -56.80 8.75 25.32
C GLU A 303 -57.61 7.49 25.60
N GLU A 304 -57.25 6.74 26.64
CA GLU A 304 -58.06 5.65 27.17
C GLU A 304 -58.43 5.95 28.62
N THR A 305 -59.73 6.15 28.86
CA THR A 305 -60.31 6.29 30.20
C THR A 305 -60.67 4.91 30.72
N HIS A 306 -59.93 4.44 31.71
CA HIS A 306 -60.24 3.18 32.39
C HIS A 306 -61.18 3.48 33.56
N GLY A 307 -62.46 3.10 33.40
CA GLY A 307 -63.43 3.10 34.48
C GLY A 307 -63.41 1.76 35.21
N HIS A 308 -63.35 1.78 36.54
CA HIS A 308 -63.64 0.59 37.34
C HIS A 308 -64.57 0.90 38.51
N LEU A 309 -65.39 -0.10 38.83
CA LEU A 309 -66.02 -0.26 40.13
C LEU A 309 -64.97 -0.65 41.18
#